data_AF-A0A8T4Z3D7-F1
#
_entry.id   AF-A0A8T4Z3D7-F1
#
_cell.length_a   1.000
_cell.length_b   1.000
_cell.length_c   1.000
_cell.angle_alpha   90.00
_cell.angle_beta   90.00
_cell.angle_gamma   90.00
#
_symmetry.space_group_name_H-M   'P 1'
#
loop_
_entity.id
_entity.type
_entity.pdbx_description
1 polymer ?
#
loop_
_entity_poly.entity_id
_entity_poly.type
_entity_poly.pdbx_seq_one_letter_code
_entity_poly.pdbx_strand_id
1 'polypeptide(L)'
;MSHEEEHSLKRDVGWYGSFCMGYADVGADIYVALGLVAFYAAGASPVAFAIASVTYICTGLAYAELASVYPYAGGAHIYAMKAFN
;
A
#
# COMPACT_ATOMS: atom_id res chain seq x y z
N MET A 1 17.57 38.03 11.30
CA MET A 1 17.16 36.64 11.56
C MET A 1 15.84 36.46 10.84
N SER A 2 15.88 35.98 9.59
CA SER A 2 14.67 35.70 8.81
C SER A 2 13.93 34.56 9.48
N HIS A 3 12.68 34.79 9.89
CA HIS A 3 11.78 33.73 10.30
C HIS A 3 11.56 32.82 9.08
N GLU A 4 12.18 31.64 9.07
CA GLU A 4 11.71 30.54 8.24
C GLU A 4 10.33 30.16 8.79
N GLU A 5 9.26 30.67 8.17
CA GLU A 5 7.94 30.12 8.39
C GLU A 5 8.00 28.65 8.00
N GLU A 6 7.86 27.77 8.99
CA GLU A 6 7.84 26.33 8.80
C GLU A 6 6.61 25.97 7.96
N HIS A 7 6.80 25.92 6.64
CA HIS A 7 5.71 25.77 5.69
C HIS A 7 5.18 24.32 5.75
N SER A 8 4.23 24.09 6.66
CA SER A 8 3.60 22.79 6.88
C SER A 8 2.52 22.53 5.82
N LEU A 9 2.47 21.29 5.32
CA LEU A 9 1.43 20.88 4.38
C LEU A 9 0.06 20.86 5.07
N LYS A 10 -0.95 21.41 4.40
CA LYS A 10 -2.34 21.29 4.84
C LYS A 10 -2.76 19.81 4.84
N ARG A 11 -3.29 19.32 5.96
CA ARG A 11 -3.85 17.96 6.05
C ARG A 11 -5.22 17.91 5.37
N ASP A 12 -5.22 17.67 4.06
CA ASP A 12 -6.44 17.60 3.24
C ASP A 12 -6.84 16.17 2.86
N VAL A 13 -5.94 15.20 3.03
CA VAL A 13 -6.20 13.80 2.72
C VAL A 13 -7.01 13.15 3.85
N GLY A 14 -8.33 13.08 3.64
CA GLY A 14 -9.24 12.31 4.49
C GLY A 14 -9.24 10.82 4.15
N TRP A 15 -10.12 10.06 4.82
CA TRP A 15 -10.21 8.60 4.66
C TRP A 15 -10.41 8.16 3.21
N TYR A 16 -11.24 8.88 2.45
CA TYR A 16 -11.52 8.58 1.05
C TYR A 16 -10.31 8.84 0.15
N GLY A 17 -9.56 9.92 0.42
CA GLY A 17 -8.32 10.21 -0.29
C GLY A 17 -7.27 9.11 -0.04
N SER A 18 -7.15 8.64 1.20
CA SER A 18 -6.28 7.50 1.54
C SER A 18 -6.73 6.21 0.84
N PHE A 19 -8.04 5.95 0.78
CA PHE A 19 -8.57 4.79 0.04
C PHE A 19 -8.25 4.87 -1.46
N CYS A 20 -8.49 6.02 -2.10
CA CYS A 20 -8.18 6.21 -3.52
C CYS A 20 -6.68 6.03 -3.80
N MET A 21 -5.82 6.49 -2.89
CA MET A 21 -4.37 6.33 -3.02
C MET A 21 -3.96 4.85 -2.99
N GLY A 22 -4.59 4.04 -2.12
CA GLY A 22 -4.39 2.59 -2.11
C GLY A 22 -5.00 1.90 -3.34
N TYR A 23 -6.20 2.32 -3.76
CA TYR A 23 -6.89 1.72 -4.92
C TYR A 23 -6.15 1.93 -6.25
N ALA A 24 -5.32 2.97 -6.35
CA ALA A 24 -4.48 3.22 -7.52
C ALA A 24 -3.57 2.03 -7.88
N ASP A 25 -3.22 1.19 -6.91
CA ASP A 25 -2.43 -0.04 -7.08
C ASP A 25 -3.09 -1.03 -8.07
N VAL A 26 -4.41 -1.18 -7.99
CA VAL A 26 -5.20 -2.09 -8.85
C VAL A 26 -5.05 -1.72 -10.33
N GLY A 27 -4.89 -0.43 -10.62
CA GLY A 27 -4.74 0.07 -11.97
C GLY A 27 -3.47 -0.43 -12.66
N ALA A 28 -2.34 -0.48 -11.94
CA ALA A 28 -1.07 -0.95 -12.52
C ALA A 28 -1.08 -2.47 -12.74
N ASP A 29 -1.59 -3.22 -11.76
CA ASP A 29 -1.52 -4.68 -11.76
C ASP A 29 -2.42 -5.33 -12.81
N ILE A 30 -3.59 -4.74 -13.11
CA ILE A 30 -4.52 -5.37 -14.05
C ILE A 30 -3.98 -5.40 -15.49
N TYR A 31 -3.10 -4.47 -15.86
CA TYR A 31 -2.52 -4.44 -17.20
C TYR A 31 -1.33 -5.39 -17.36
N VAL A 32 -0.60 -5.68 -16.27
CA VAL A 32 0.62 -6.50 -16.33
C VAL A 32 0.41 -7.90 -15.75
N ALA A 33 -0.11 -8.00 -14.52
CA ALA A 33 -0.22 -9.26 -13.79
C ALA A 33 -1.30 -10.16 -14.39
N LEU A 34 -2.40 -9.60 -14.91
CA LEU A 34 -3.52 -10.40 -15.43
C LEU A 34 -3.11 -11.27 -16.62
N GLY A 35 -2.37 -10.71 -17.59
CA GLY A 35 -1.87 -11.47 -18.74
C GLY A 35 -0.86 -12.54 -18.35
N LEU A 36 0.05 -12.21 -17.42
CA LEU A 36 1.07 -13.15 -16.93
C LEU A 36 0.43 -14.33 -16.20
N VAL A 37 -0.51 -14.07 -15.28
CA VAL A 37 -1.21 -15.13 -14.55
C VAL A 37 -2.04 -15.98 -15.49
N ALA A 38 -2.76 -15.37 -16.45
CA ALA A 38 -3.53 -16.10 -17.44
C ALA A 38 -2.66 -17.03 -18.30
N PHE A 39 -1.44 -16.61 -18.66
CA PHE A 39 -0.52 -17.42 -19.44
C PHE A 39 -0.01 -18.65 -18.66
N TYR A 40 0.37 -18.49 -17.39
CA TYR A 40 0.92 -19.58 -16.58
C TYR A 40 -0.13 -20.48 -15.93
N ALA A 41 -1.22 -19.89 -15.41
CA ALA A 41 -2.25 -20.60 -14.67
C ALA A 41 -3.45 -21.00 -15.55
N ALA A 42 -3.58 -20.44 -16.76
CA ALA A 42 -4.67 -20.71 -17.69
C ALA A 42 -6.05 -20.67 -16.99
N GLY A 43 -6.84 -21.75 -17.09
CA GLY A 43 -8.14 -21.84 -16.43
C GLY A 43 -8.10 -21.82 -14.89
N ALA A 44 -6.94 -22.09 -14.27
CA ALA A 44 -6.76 -22.03 -12.82
C ALA A 44 -6.44 -20.62 -12.29
N SER A 45 -6.39 -19.60 -13.16
CA SER A 45 -6.14 -18.20 -12.79
C SER A 45 -6.99 -17.69 -11.62
N PRO A 46 -8.30 -17.98 -11.52
CA PRO A 46 -9.10 -17.54 -10.36
C PRO A 46 -8.58 -18.08 -9.03
N VAL A 47 -8.10 -19.33 -9.00
CA VAL A 47 -7.54 -19.96 -7.79
C VAL A 47 -6.20 -19.30 -7.44
N ALA A 48 -5.35 -19.04 -8.43
CA ALA A 48 -4.09 -18.33 -8.21
C ALA A 48 -4.33 -16.93 -7.61
N PHE A 49 -5.29 -16.18 -8.15
CA PHE A 49 -5.68 -14.87 -7.59
C PHE A 49 -6.28 -14.97 -6.19
N ALA A 50 -7.05 -16.01 -5.89
CA ALA A 50 -7.60 -16.21 -4.55
C ALA A 50 -6.51 -16.45 -3.50
N ILE A 51 -5.46 -17.21 -3.83
CA ILE A 51 -4.33 -17.45 -2.92
C ILE A 51 -3.51 -16.17 -2.75
N ALA A 52 -3.24 -15.46 -3.85
CA ALA A 52 -2.51 -14.20 -3.81
C ALA A 52 -3.24 -13.14 -2.98
N SER A 53 -4.57 -13.03 -3.14
CA SER A 53 -5.37 -12.03 -2.43
C SER A 53 -5.39 -12.27 -0.92
N VAL A 54 -5.41 -13.53 -0.45
CA VAL A 54 -5.31 -13.84 0.99
C VAL A 54 -4.00 -13.28 1.56
N THR A 55 -2.87 -13.54 0.89
CA THR A 55 -1.56 -13.03 1.32
C THR A 55 -1.52 -11.50 1.31
N TYR A 56 -2.10 -10.89 0.27
CA TYR A 56 -2.17 -9.44 0.14
C TYR A 56 -3.03 -8.80 1.24
N ILE A 57 -4.17 -9.40 1.59
CA ILE A 57 -5.02 -8.95 2.70
C ILE A 57 -4.26 -8.99 4.02
N CYS A 58 -3.58 -10.10 4.33
CA CYS A 58 -2.76 -10.20 5.55
C CYS A 58 -1.69 -9.10 5.59
N THR A 59 -1.04 -8.83 4.45
CA THR A 59 -0.05 -7.76 4.33
C THR A 59 -0.67 -6.39 4.56
N GLY A 60 -1.81 -6.10 3.93
CA GLY A 60 -2.54 -4.85 4.08
C GLY A 60 -2.99 -4.60 5.53
N LEU A 61 -3.45 -5.64 6.24
CA LEU A 61 -3.82 -5.55 7.65
C LEU A 61 -2.60 -5.25 8.54
N ALA A 62 -1.47 -5.94 8.33
CA ALA A 62 -0.24 -5.67 9.06
C ALA A 62 0.25 -4.22 8.84
N TYR A 63 0.17 -3.72 7.60
CA TYR A 63 0.49 -2.32 7.29
C TYR A 63 -0.50 -1.34 7.91
N ALA A 64 -1.80 -1.67 7.96
CA ALA A 64 -2.80 -0.82 8.61
C ALA A 64 -2.53 -0.69 10.11
N GLU A 65 -2.18 -1.78 10.79
CA GLU A 65 -1.76 -1.77 12.19
C GLU A 65 -0.50 -0.90 12.38
N LEU A 66 0.54 -1.14 11.59
CA LEU A 66 1.79 -0.37 11.68
C LEU A 66 1.61 1.12 11.36
N ALA A 67 0.79 1.46 10.36
CA ALA A 67 0.49 2.85 10.00
C ALA A 67 -0.24 3.60 11.13
N SER A 68 -1.10 2.90 11.89
CA SER A 68 -1.76 3.49 13.06
C SER A 68 -0.81 3.70 14.25
N VAL A 69 0.17 2.81 14.43
CA VAL A 69 1.17 2.89 15.51
C VAL A 69 2.25 3.94 15.20
N TYR A 70 2.65 4.06 13.94
CA TYR A 70 3.73 4.95 13.48
C TYR A 70 3.20 5.98 12.47
N PRO A 71 2.51 7.06 12.92
CA PRO A 71 1.86 8.04 12.06
C PRO A 71 2.85 9.07 11.47
N TYR A 72 3.95 8.56 10.88
CA TYR A 72 4.96 9.35 10.19
C TYR A 72 4.71 9.33 8.69
N ALA A 73 5.09 10.41 8.00
CA ALA A 73 5.14 10.42 6.54
C ALA A 73 6.25 9.47 6.06
N GLY A 74 5.90 8.21 5.82
CA GLY A 74 6.84 7.14 5.47
C GLY A 74 6.10 5.84 5.13
N GLY A 75 6.83 4.73 5.10
CA GLY A 75 6.27 3.42 4.81
C GLY A 75 7.14 2.30 5.40
N ALA A 76 7.26 1.20 4.66
CA ALA A 76 7.97 -0.02 5.08
C ALA A 76 9.36 0.25 5.69
N HIS A 77 10.11 1.20 5.14
CA HIS A 77 11.43 1.58 5.64
C HIS A 77 11.40 2.06 7.11
N ILE A 78 10.41 2.88 7.50
CA ILE A 78 10.27 3.34 8.88
C ILE A 78 9.94 2.17 9.81
N TYR A 79 9.07 1.26 9.36
CA TYR A 79 8.70 0.08 10.14
C TYR A 79 9.89 -0.85 10.35
N ALA A 80 10.69 -1.08 9.30
CA ALA A 80 11.91 -1.88 9.38
C ALA A 80 12.95 -1.23 10.31
N MET A 81 13.21 0.07 10.17
CA MET A 81 14.09 0.77 11.10
C MET A 81 13.61 0.62 12.54
N LYS A 82 12.30 0.77 12.78
CA LYS A 82 11.77 0.68 14.15
C LYS A 82 11.79 -0.74 14.73
N ALA A 83 11.76 -1.76 13.88
CA ALA A 83 11.83 -3.16 14.28
C ALA A 83 13.27 -3.63 14.57
N PHE A 84 14.26 -3.09 13.85
CA PHE A 84 15.62 -3.64 13.84
C PHE A 84 16.72 -2.70 14.37
N ASN A 85 16.41 -1.43 14.63
CA ASN A 85 17.35 -0.45 15.21
C ASN A 85 16.95 -0.09 16.64
#